data_AF-A0A7I7K5A9-F1
#
_entry.id   AF-A0A7I7K5A9-F1
#
_cell.length_a   1.000
_cell.length_b   1.000
_cell.length_c   1.000
_cell.angle_alpha   90.00
_cell.angle_beta   90.00
_cell.angle_gamma   90.00
#
_symmetry.space_group_name_H-M   'P 1'
#
loop_
_entity.id
_entity.type
_entity.pdbx_description
1 polymer ?
#
loop_
_entity_poly.entity_id
_entity_poly.type
_entity_poly.pdbx_seq_one_letter_code
_entity_poly.pdbx_strand_id
1 'polypeptide(L)'
;MAFQFTDPDYRAHTDRVEELLSQLRSAGTDSRSICGRVERGWTVWCTERRNLQRALVDDLWDEHARDVPRAGVAYVLGGLAGAGKTTLRANPDNNLTPERFLILDAEDIEVEMARRGMIPAVEGLSPMESSALVHEEAWELANRLAQRAYRENCNVLWEIPMNSQRATQHVTDLKGAGYAVYGGFADAPVDEARERTLQQHRRGEEDYRNRRGLGGRYIPASVHESCRPDAPAECWAPRPPAPGAHVRGLVRMYELGTLPFEHLVSAVRGRWHARRNVGPDAADWVEVYRRCEAVPEDDDLFWISVAEDAGTLSAEQSEKLFSALETMAGERV
;
A
#
# COMPACT_ATOMS: atom_id res chain seq x y z
N MET A 1 -9.14 -6.15 36.90
CA MET A 1 -7.81 -5.59 36.54
C MET A 1 -7.76 -5.46 35.03
N ALA A 2 -7.18 -4.39 34.51
CA ALA A 2 -6.90 -4.30 33.08
C ALA A 2 -5.82 -5.34 32.72
N PHE A 3 -5.99 -6.02 31.59
CA PHE A 3 -5.00 -6.92 31.04
C PHE A 3 -3.71 -6.13 30.76
N GLN A 4 -2.58 -6.70 31.17
CA GLN A 4 -1.23 -6.24 30.84
C GLN A 4 -0.38 -7.48 30.65
N PHE A 5 0.49 -7.48 29.65
CA PHE A 5 1.44 -8.57 29.51
C PHE A 5 2.48 -8.49 30.63
N THR A 6 2.96 -9.64 31.08
CA THR A 6 4.30 -9.72 31.66
C THR A 6 5.34 -9.77 30.53
N ASP A 7 6.61 -9.44 30.80
CA ASP A 7 7.63 -9.50 29.75
C ASP A 7 7.82 -10.92 29.15
N PRO A 8 7.76 -12.02 29.93
CA PRO A 8 7.75 -13.37 29.38
C PRO A 8 6.53 -13.66 28.50
N ASP A 9 5.33 -13.25 28.95
CA ASP A 9 4.09 -13.48 28.18
C ASP A 9 4.10 -12.70 26.86
N TYR A 10 4.58 -11.46 26.89
CA TYR A 10 4.68 -10.63 25.70
C TYR A 10 5.66 -11.24 24.68
N ARG A 11 6.81 -11.73 25.14
CA ARG A 11 7.80 -12.39 24.27
C ARG A 11 7.22 -13.65 23.62
N ALA A 12 6.59 -14.52 24.42
CA ALA A 12 5.96 -15.72 23.90
C ALA A 12 4.83 -15.39 22.89
N HIS A 13 4.11 -14.30 23.14
CA HIS A 13 3.09 -13.79 22.23
C HIS A 13 3.70 -13.31 20.91
N THR A 14 4.75 -12.46 20.93
CA THR A 14 5.41 -11.99 19.70
C THR A 14 6.07 -13.13 18.91
N ASP A 15 6.65 -14.12 19.57
CA ASP A 15 7.24 -15.29 18.90
C ASP A 15 6.16 -16.06 18.11
N ARG A 16 4.96 -16.21 18.69
CA ARG A 16 3.81 -16.82 18.02
C ARG A 16 3.31 -15.98 16.84
N VAL A 17 3.24 -14.66 16.98
CA VAL A 17 2.83 -13.75 15.89
C VAL A 17 3.79 -13.87 14.71
N GLU A 18 5.10 -13.81 14.96
CA GLU A 18 6.15 -13.96 13.93
C GLU A 18 6.04 -15.33 13.24
N GLU A 19 5.84 -16.40 14.00
CA GLU A 19 5.69 -17.75 13.46
C GLU A 19 4.47 -17.86 12.53
N LEU A 20 3.30 -17.39 12.97
CA LEU A 20 2.07 -17.42 12.18
C LEU A 20 2.18 -16.59 10.90
N LEU A 21 2.69 -15.35 10.99
CA LEU A 21 2.88 -14.49 9.82
C LEU A 21 3.89 -15.10 8.85
N SER A 22 4.97 -15.70 9.34
CA SER A 22 5.96 -16.38 8.51
C SER A 22 5.37 -17.60 7.79
N GLN A 23 4.55 -18.39 8.49
CA GLN A 23 3.83 -19.52 7.89
C GLN A 23 2.88 -19.05 6.77
N LEU A 24 2.05 -18.04 7.03
CA LEU A 24 1.14 -17.46 6.03
C LEU A 24 1.90 -16.91 4.81
N ARG A 25 3.01 -16.19 5.04
CA ARG A 25 3.87 -15.67 3.97
C ARG A 25 4.48 -16.79 3.13
N SER A 26 4.98 -17.85 3.77
CA SER A 26 5.56 -19.01 3.08
C SER A 26 4.54 -19.75 2.22
N ALA A 27 3.26 -19.72 2.62
CA ALA A 27 2.14 -20.27 1.87
C ALA A 27 1.62 -19.31 0.78
N GLY A 28 2.20 -18.12 0.61
CA GLY A 28 1.71 -17.09 -0.31
C GLY A 28 0.33 -16.55 0.06
N THR A 29 -0.03 -16.62 1.35
CA THR A 29 -1.33 -16.19 1.86
C THR A 29 -1.26 -14.73 2.28
N ASP A 30 -2.02 -13.89 1.58
CA ASP A 30 -2.25 -12.49 1.90
C ASP A 30 -3.60 -12.05 1.30
N SER A 31 -3.99 -10.79 1.49
CA SER A 31 -5.25 -10.25 0.97
C SER A 31 -5.44 -10.48 -0.53
N ARG A 32 -4.38 -10.45 -1.33
CA ARG A 32 -4.44 -10.63 -2.79
C ARG A 32 -4.77 -12.05 -3.20
N SER A 33 -4.38 -13.04 -2.39
CA SER A 33 -4.73 -14.45 -2.62
C SER A 33 -6.01 -14.88 -1.90
N ILE A 34 -6.42 -14.19 -0.83
CA ILE A 34 -7.67 -14.46 -0.11
C ILE A 34 -8.87 -13.81 -0.81
N CYS A 35 -8.73 -12.56 -1.23
CA CYS A 35 -9.80 -11.73 -1.81
C CYS A 35 -9.64 -11.52 -3.33
N GLY A 36 -8.79 -12.33 -3.97
CA GLY A 36 -8.46 -12.20 -5.38
C GLY A 36 -7.60 -13.36 -5.86
N ARG A 37 -6.88 -13.14 -6.96
CA ARG A 37 -5.87 -14.07 -7.47
C ARG A 37 -4.68 -13.29 -8.01
N VAL A 38 -3.48 -13.63 -7.54
CA VAL A 38 -2.24 -13.13 -8.16
C VAL A 38 -1.92 -13.97 -9.39
N GLU A 39 -1.88 -13.33 -10.55
CA GLU A 39 -1.62 -13.99 -11.81
C GLU A 39 -0.85 -13.07 -12.75
N ARG A 40 0.19 -13.61 -13.39
CA ARG A 40 1.06 -12.84 -14.31
C ARG A 40 1.71 -11.61 -13.66
N GLY A 41 1.90 -11.67 -12.33
CA GLY A 41 2.44 -10.60 -11.51
C GLY A 41 1.44 -9.47 -11.19
N TRP A 42 0.16 -9.63 -11.49
CA TRP A 42 -0.91 -8.67 -11.19
C TRP A 42 -1.95 -9.29 -10.26
N THR A 43 -2.68 -8.44 -9.52
CA THR A 43 -3.75 -8.91 -8.65
C THR A 43 -5.11 -8.73 -9.29
N VAL A 44 -5.76 -9.83 -9.64
CA VAL A 44 -7.15 -9.84 -10.08
C VAL A 44 -8.04 -9.90 -8.83
N TRP A 45 -8.45 -8.73 -8.36
CA TRP A 45 -9.33 -8.57 -7.19
C TRP A 45 -10.76 -8.99 -7.52
N CYS A 46 -11.41 -9.73 -6.60
CA CYS A 46 -12.82 -10.04 -6.76
C CYS A 46 -13.68 -8.76 -6.72
N THR A 47 -14.85 -8.80 -7.35
CA THR A 47 -15.76 -7.64 -7.45
C THR A 47 -16.15 -7.07 -6.08
N GLU A 48 -16.39 -7.94 -5.09
CA GLU A 48 -16.67 -7.51 -3.72
C GLU A 48 -15.51 -6.72 -3.12
N ARG A 49 -14.27 -7.22 -3.25
CA ARG A 49 -13.09 -6.54 -2.72
C ARG A 49 -12.84 -5.21 -3.41
N ARG A 50 -12.99 -5.13 -4.74
CA ARG A 50 -12.86 -3.86 -5.48
C ARG A 50 -13.89 -2.83 -5.04
N ASN A 51 -15.13 -3.25 -4.77
CA ASN A 51 -16.16 -2.34 -4.25
C ASN A 51 -15.77 -1.78 -2.87
N LEU A 52 -15.23 -2.61 -1.97
CA LEU A 52 -14.74 -2.17 -0.66
C LEU A 52 -13.54 -1.21 -0.78
N GLN A 53 -12.58 -1.53 -1.64
CA GLN A 53 -11.42 -0.70 -1.93
C GLN A 53 -11.82 0.68 -2.48
N ARG A 54 -12.75 0.71 -3.47
CA ARG A 54 -13.27 1.95 -4.04
C ARG A 54 -13.97 2.79 -2.98
N ALA A 55 -14.86 2.18 -2.19
CA ALA A 55 -15.54 2.86 -1.10
C ALA A 55 -14.57 3.44 -0.06
N LEU A 56 -13.50 2.72 0.29
CA LEU A 56 -12.45 3.23 1.17
C LEU A 56 -11.76 4.47 0.58
N VAL A 57 -11.33 4.41 -0.69
CA VAL A 57 -10.63 5.52 -1.34
C VAL A 57 -11.55 6.74 -1.48
N ASP A 58 -12.82 6.53 -1.83
CA ASP A 58 -13.82 7.60 -1.92
C ASP A 58 -14.08 8.25 -0.57
N ASP A 59 -14.30 7.46 0.48
CA ASP A 59 -14.54 8.00 1.82
C ASP A 59 -13.33 8.77 2.36
N LEU A 60 -12.11 8.23 2.19
CA LEU A 60 -10.87 8.92 2.58
C LEU A 60 -10.70 10.24 1.83
N TRP A 61 -11.03 10.26 0.55
CA TRP A 61 -10.99 11.48 -0.24
C TRP A 61 -12.01 12.51 0.26
N ASP A 62 -13.25 12.11 0.44
CA ASP A 62 -14.34 13.00 0.85
C ASP A 62 -14.12 13.56 2.25
N GLU A 63 -13.55 12.76 3.16
CA GLU A 63 -13.23 13.18 4.53
C GLU A 63 -12.00 14.09 4.61
N HIS A 64 -10.93 13.79 3.86
CA HIS A 64 -9.63 14.42 4.11
C HIS A 64 -9.14 15.37 3.03
N ALA A 65 -9.68 15.32 1.80
CA ALA A 65 -9.15 16.11 0.68
C ALA A 65 -9.93 17.40 0.39
N ARG A 66 -11.14 17.57 0.97
CA ARG A 66 -12.07 18.64 0.61
C ARG A 66 -11.50 20.04 0.82
N ASP A 67 -10.90 20.27 1.99
CA ASP A 67 -10.42 21.58 2.41
C ASP A 67 -8.90 21.76 2.21
N VAL A 68 -8.24 20.74 1.66
CA VAL A 68 -6.80 20.76 1.39
C VAL A 68 -6.51 21.71 0.21
N PRO A 69 -5.55 22.65 0.36
CA PRO A 69 -5.20 23.58 -0.71
C PRO A 69 -4.73 22.88 -1.99
N ARG A 70 -5.07 23.46 -3.15
CA ARG A 70 -4.71 22.92 -4.48
C ARG A 70 -3.49 23.62 -5.09
N ALA A 71 -2.41 23.71 -4.33
CA ALA A 71 -1.22 24.48 -4.70
C ALA A 71 -0.07 23.63 -5.26
N GLY A 72 -0.23 22.30 -5.34
CA GLY A 72 0.82 21.42 -5.83
C GLY A 72 2.06 21.39 -4.92
N VAL A 73 1.87 21.48 -3.60
CA VAL A 73 2.97 21.36 -2.64
C VAL A 73 3.00 19.96 -2.04
N ALA A 74 4.16 19.32 -2.08
CA ALA A 74 4.36 18.01 -1.50
C ALA A 74 5.39 18.06 -0.37
N TYR A 75 5.11 17.34 0.72
CA TYR A 75 6.07 17.09 1.79
C TYR A 75 6.29 15.58 1.92
N VAL A 76 7.53 15.13 1.86
CA VAL A 76 7.87 13.71 2.05
C VAL A 76 8.56 13.55 3.40
N LEU A 77 7.92 12.83 4.32
CA LEU A 77 8.44 12.52 5.63
C LEU A 77 8.97 11.08 5.63
N GLY A 78 10.28 10.94 5.65
CA GLY A 78 10.99 9.68 5.64
C GLY A 78 11.44 9.21 7.03
N GLY A 79 11.71 7.92 7.17
CA GLY A 79 12.33 7.34 8.36
C GLY A 79 11.71 6.00 8.72
N LEU A 80 12.50 5.15 9.40
CA LEU A 80 12.08 3.81 9.80
C LEU A 80 10.75 3.82 10.57
N ALA A 81 10.03 2.71 10.53
CA ALA A 81 8.92 2.50 11.46
C ALA A 81 9.45 2.62 12.90
N GLY A 82 8.79 3.43 13.74
CA GLY A 82 9.30 3.76 15.09
C GLY A 82 10.32 4.90 15.16
N ALA A 83 10.77 5.48 14.04
CA ALA A 83 11.74 6.59 14.05
C ALA A 83 11.17 7.91 14.61
N GLY A 84 9.85 8.05 14.68
CA GLY A 84 9.18 9.24 15.21
C GLY A 84 8.63 10.20 14.15
N LYS A 85 8.34 9.71 12.94
CA LYS A 85 7.68 10.48 11.86
C LYS A 85 6.39 11.15 12.34
N THR A 86 5.49 10.39 12.95
CA THR A 86 4.24 10.92 13.50
C THR A 86 4.46 12.02 14.55
N THR A 87 5.54 11.94 15.35
CA THR A 87 5.91 13.00 16.30
C THR A 87 6.36 14.28 15.58
N LEU A 88 7.12 14.15 14.49
CA LEU A 88 7.48 15.30 13.65
C LEU A 88 6.23 15.91 13.00
N ARG A 89 5.31 15.09 12.47
CA ARG A 89 4.06 15.58 11.89
C ARG A 89 3.17 16.28 12.92
N ALA A 90 3.04 15.71 14.12
CA ALA A 90 2.19 16.22 15.19
C ALA A 90 2.72 17.51 15.83
N ASN A 91 3.99 17.87 15.61
CA ASN A 91 4.53 19.13 16.12
C ASN A 91 3.93 20.32 15.36
N PRO A 92 3.18 21.22 16.03
CA PRO A 92 2.55 22.37 15.39
C PRO A 92 3.55 23.31 14.69
N ASP A 93 4.78 23.39 15.19
CA ASP A 93 5.83 24.25 14.63
C ASP A 93 6.27 23.81 13.23
N ASN A 94 6.09 22.53 12.91
CA ASN A 94 6.42 21.98 11.59
C ASN A 94 5.33 22.30 10.55
N ASN A 95 4.12 22.71 11.00
CA ASN A 95 3.02 23.11 10.14
C ASN A 95 2.63 22.03 9.10
N LEU A 96 2.71 20.75 9.50
CA LEU A 96 2.42 19.55 8.70
C LEU A 96 1.03 18.99 9.01
N THR A 97 0.03 19.87 9.07
CA THR A 97 -1.29 19.53 9.60
C THR A 97 -2.26 19.03 8.50
N PRO A 98 -3.31 18.28 8.87
CA PRO A 98 -4.33 17.79 7.91
C PRO A 98 -5.06 18.91 7.15
N GLU A 99 -5.12 20.13 7.70
CA GLU A 99 -5.74 21.27 7.01
C GLU A 99 -4.87 21.81 5.86
N ARG A 100 -3.57 21.48 5.85
CA ARG A 100 -2.62 21.94 4.83
C ARG A 100 -2.27 20.89 3.79
N PHE A 101 -2.42 19.62 4.15
CA PHE A 101 -1.99 18.49 3.34
C PHE A 101 -2.97 17.34 3.46
N LEU A 102 -3.27 16.70 2.34
CA LEU A 102 -3.80 15.34 2.34
C LEU A 102 -2.66 14.41 2.76
N ILE A 103 -2.83 13.74 3.89
CA ILE A 103 -1.84 12.80 4.41
C ILE A 103 -2.02 11.46 3.71
N LEU A 104 -0.93 10.96 3.15
CA LEU A 104 -0.83 9.70 2.43
C LEU A 104 0.09 8.78 3.24
N ASP A 105 -0.52 7.91 4.03
CA ASP A 105 0.15 6.96 4.90
C ASP A 105 -0.55 5.59 4.79
N ALA A 106 0.19 4.59 4.33
CA ALA A 106 -0.33 3.23 4.23
C ALA A 106 -0.69 2.65 5.62
N GLU A 107 -0.01 3.09 6.69
CA GLU A 107 -0.29 2.65 8.04
C GLU A 107 -1.67 3.14 8.54
N ASP A 108 -2.03 4.40 8.24
CA ASP A 108 -3.36 4.94 8.53
C ASP A 108 -4.44 4.21 7.71
N ILE A 109 -4.12 3.84 6.46
CA ILE A 109 -5.01 3.02 5.62
C ILE A 109 -5.21 1.61 6.19
N GLU A 110 -4.17 0.95 6.70
CA GLU A 110 -4.31 -0.35 7.38
C GLU A 110 -5.28 -0.25 8.57
N VAL A 111 -5.23 0.85 9.34
CA VAL A 111 -6.15 1.09 10.45
C VAL A 111 -7.59 1.24 9.95
N GLU A 112 -7.83 1.98 8.88
CA GLU A 112 -9.17 2.11 8.28
C GLU A 112 -9.67 0.77 7.69
N MET A 113 -8.79 0.00 7.09
CA MET A 113 -9.10 -1.36 6.65
C MET A 113 -9.49 -2.24 7.84
N ALA A 114 -8.79 -2.15 8.98
CA ALA A 114 -9.15 -2.88 10.20
C ALA A 114 -10.54 -2.47 10.72
N ARG A 115 -10.84 -1.17 10.77
CA ARG A 115 -12.13 -0.63 11.21
C ARG A 115 -13.30 -1.13 10.36
N ARG A 116 -13.07 -1.33 9.07
CA ARG A 116 -14.06 -1.82 8.11
C ARG A 116 -14.12 -3.35 8.00
N GLY A 117 -13.33 -4.08 8.78
CA GLY A 117 -13.25 -5.54 8.70
C GLY A 117 -12.62 -6.04 7.40
N MET A 118 -11.81 -5.22 6.74
CA MET A 118 -11.13 -5.57 5.49
C MET A 118 -9.86 -6.40 5.71
N ILE A 119 -9.31 -6.46 6.91
CA ILE A 119 -8.13 -7.31 7.20
C ILE A 119 -8.57 -8.77 7.37
N PRO A 120 -7.98 -9.73 6.65
CA PRO A 120 -8.28 -11.14 6.84
C PRO A 120 -8.05 -11.58 8.29
N ALA A 121 -9.06 -12.24 8.87
CA ALA A 121 -8.96 -12.73 10.25
C ALA A 121 -8.03 -13.94 10.33
N VAL A 122 -7.06 -13.88 11.25
CA VAL A 122 -6.19 -15.00 11.61
C VAL A 122 -6.51 -15.42 13.03
N GLU A 123 -6.77 -16.72 13.23
CA GLU A 123 -7.12 -17.23 14.56
C GLU A 123 -6.00 -16.96 15.58
N GLY A 124 -6.35 -16.28 16.66
CA GLY A 124 -5.44 -15.94 17.75
C GLY A 124 -4.66 -14.64 17.55
N LEU A 125 -4.85 -13.93 16.44
CA LEU A 125 -4.31 -12.59 16.22
C LEU A 125 -5.39 -11.51 16.36
N SER A 126 -4.99 -10.31 16.75
CA SER A 126 -5.81 -9.11 16.60
C SER A 126 -5.92 -8.69 15.12
N PRO A 127 -6.90 -7.85 14.77
CA PRO A 127 -6.96 -7.25 13.43
C PRO A 127 -5.64 -6.58 13.01
N MET A 128 -5.02 -5.79 13.89
CA MET A 128 -3.79 -5.07 13.56
C MET A 128 -2.54 -5.96 13.54
N GLU A 129 -2.52 -7.08 14.27
CA GLU A 129 -1.46 -8.09 14.12
C GLU A 129 -1.52 -8.77 12.75
N SER A 130 -2.71 -8.85 12.17
CA SER A 130 -2.92 -9.40 10.83
C SER A 130 -2.70 -8.37 9.71
N SER A 131 -2.36 -7.11 10.03
CA SER A 131 -2.26 -6.04 9.02
C SER A 131 -1.15 -6.25 7.99
N ALA A 132 -0.11 -7.03 8.33
CA ALA A 132 0.92 -7.44 7.38
C ALA A 132 0.35 -8.17 6.14
N LEU A 133 -0.82 -8.83 6.26
CA LEU A 133 -1.51 -9.50 5.14
C LEU A 133 -2.17 -8.52 4.16
N VAL A 134 -2.42 -7.28 4.56
CA VAL A 134 -2.97 -6.22 3.72
C VAL A 134 -1.94 -5.15 3.35
N HIS A 135 -0.69 -5.28 3.80
CA HIS A 135 0.33 -4.23 3.61
C HIS A 135 0.43 -3.75 2.17
N GLU A 136 0.53 -4.66 1.21
CA GLU A 136 0.65 -4.30 -0.21
C GLU A 136 -0.63 -3.67 -0.77
N GLU A 137 -1.79 -4.13 -0.31
CA GLU A 137 -3.07 -3.55 -0.68
C GLU A 137 -3.22 -2.14 -0.10
N ALA A 138 -2.82 -1.92 1.15
CA ALA A 138 -2.86 -0.60 1.78
C ALA A 138 -1.99 0.42 1.02
N TRP A 139 -0.80 0.01 0.56
CA TRP A 139 0.02 0.82 -0.32
C TRP A 139 -0.58 1.03 -1.71
N GLU A 140 -1.24 0.02 -2.29
CA GLU A 140 -2.00 0.19 -3.53
C GLU A 140 -3.06 1.28 -3.37
N LEU A 141 -3.82 1.26 -2.27
CA LEU A 141 -4.87 2.23 -1.96
C LEU A 141 -4.31 3.62 -1.65
N ALA A 142 -3.18 3.71 -0.93
CA ALA A 142 -2.46 4.98 -0.72
C ALA A 142 -2.07 5.61 -2.07
N ASN A 143 -1.53 4.80 -2.97
CA ASN A 143 -1.14 5.25 -4.30
C ASN A 143 -2.34 5.65 -5.15
N ARG A 144 -3.46 4.93 -5.09
CA ARG A 144 -4.72 5.32 -5.76
C ARG A 144 -5.23 6.67 -5.27
N LEU A 145 -5.27 6.88 -3.96
CA LEU A 145 -5.62 8.15 -3.34
C LEU A 145 -4.66 9.27 -3.79
N ALA A 146 -3.36 8.98 -3.85
CA ALA A 146 -2.35 9.90 -4.35
C ALA A 146 -2.55 10.27 -5.83
N GLN A 147 -2.87 9.31 -6.70
CA GLN A 147 -3.16 9.60 -8.11
C GLN A 147 -4.38 10.51 -8.28
N ARG A 148 -5.39 10.40 -7.41
CA ARG A 148 -6.49 11.36 -7.35
C ARG A 148 -6.00 12.75 -6.90
N ALA A 149 -5.19 12.81 -5.85
CA ALA A 149 -4.60 14.05 -5.34
C ALA A 149 -3.74 14.79 -6.39
N TYR A 150 -2.93 14.06 -7.15
CA TYR A 150 -2.06 14.61 -8.18
C TYR A 150 -2.83 15.23 -9.35
N ARG A 151 -3.90 14.57 -9.81
CA ARG A 151 -4.77 15.10 -10.87
C ARG A 151 -5.44 16.40 -10.46
N GLU A 152 -5.75 16.49 -9.18
CA GLU A 152 -6.48 17.58 -8.53
C GLU A 152 -5.56 18.67 -7.97
N ASN A 153 -4.24 18.52 -8.14
CA ASN A 153 -3.17 19.39 -7.65
C ASN A 153 -3.24 19.67 -6.13
N CYS A 154 -3.80 18.74 -5.36
CA CYS A 154 -3.89 18.84 -3.89
C CYS A 154 -2.50 18.89 -3.28
N ASN A 155 -2.33 19.67 -2.21
CA ASN A 155 -1.15 19.52 -1.37
C ASN A 155 -1.14 18.13 -0.73
N VAL A 156 0.01 17.46 -0.73
CA VAL A 156 0.14 16.10 -0.20
C VAL A 156 1.28 15.99 0.81
N LEU A 157 1.09 15.16 1.83
CA LEU A 157 2.15 14.75 2.75
C LEU A 157 2.27 13.24 2.67
N TRP A 158 3.40 12.74 2.17
CA TRP A 158 3.71 11.31 2.16
C TRP A 158 4.48 10.94 3.42
N GLU A 159 3.94 10.04 4.23
CA GLU A 159 4.74 9.33 5.25
C GLU A 159 5.22 8.01 4.66
N ILE A 160 6.54 7.88 4.48
CA ILE A 160 7.14 6.70 3.87
C ILE A 160 8.32 6.21 4.72
N PRO A 161 8.62 4.89 4.72
CA PRO A 161 9.74 4.37 5.50
C PRO A 161 11.10 4.88 4.99
N MET A 162 11.24 5.07 3.67
CA MET A 162 12.51 5.31 2.99
C MET A 162 13.54 4.22 3.28
N ASN A 163 13.10 2.97 3.28
CA ASN A 163 13.95 1.80 3.54
C ASN A 163 14.68 1.28 2.30
N SER A 164 14.37 1.84 1.12
CA SER A 164 14.92 1.41 -0.16
C SER A 164 15.32 2.60 -1.04
N GLN A 165 16.12 2.33 -2.09
CA GLN A 165 16.35 3.34 -3.12
C GLN A 165 15.06 3.67 -3.89
N ARG A 166 14.08 2.76 -3.89
CA ARG A 166 12.79 2.93 -4.55
C ARG A 166 11.97 4.08 -3.96
N ALA A 167 12.16 4.43 -2.69
CA ALA A 167 11.54 5.61 -2.08
C ALA A 167 11.84 6.93 -2.81
N THR A 168 12.98 7.03 -3.51
CA THR A 168 13.30 8.21 -4.33
C THR A 168 12.39 8.36 -5.55
N GLN A 169 11.69 7.29 -5.93
CA GLN A 169 10.70 7.30 -7.00
C GLN A 169 9.53 8.22 -6.64
N HIS A 170 9.05 8.24 -5.40
CA HIS A 170 8.00 9.18 -4.97
C HIS A 170 8.38 10.63 -5.23
N VAL A 171 9.63 11.02 -4.92
CA VAL A 171 10.14 12.38 -5.20
C VAL A 171 10.16 12.66 -6.70
N THR A 172 10.57 11.67 -7.49
CA THR A 172 10.61 11.77 -8.96
C THR A 172 9.20 11.92 -9.54
N ASP A 173 8.25 11.12 -9.08
CA ASP A 173 6.86 11.13 -9.52
C ASP A 173 6.16 12.45 -9.18
N LEU A 174 6.37 12.96 -7.96
CA LEU A 174 5.85 14.26 -7.53
C LEU A 174 6.39 15.40 -8.39
N LYS A 175 7.72 15.42 -8.64
CA LYS A 175 8.32 16.43 -9.53
C LYS A 175 7.79 16.29 -10.96
N GLY A 176 7.62 15.06 -11.46
CA GLY A 176 7.02 14.77 -12.76
C GLY A 176 5.56 15.24 -12.86
N ALA A 177 4.83 15.22 -11.75
CA ALA A 177 3.48 15.76 -11.63
C ALA A 177 3.43 17.29 -11.42
N GLY A 178 4.58 17.97 -11.37
CA GLY A 178 4.67 19.43 -11.25
C GLY A 178 4.69 19.98 -9.82
N TYR A 179 4.90 19.13 -8.82
CA TYR A 179 4.89 19.55 -7.42
C TYR A 179 6.16 20.28 -7.00
N ALA A 180 6.00 21.26 -6.09
CA ALA A 180 7.08 21.74 -5.24
C ALA A 180 7.30 20.76 -4.09
N VAL A 181 8.43 20.04 -4.10
CA VAL A 181 8.70 18.94 -3.15
C VAL A 181 9.65 19.38 -2.03
N TYR A 182 9.19 19.21 -0.80
CA TYR A 182 9.95 19.38 0.44
C TYR A 182 10.12 18.03 1.13
N GLY A 183 11.08 17.91 2.04
CA GLY A 183 11.30 16.66 2.76
C GLY A 183 11.81 16.87 4.18
N GLY A 184 11.47 15.91 5.03
CA GLY A 184 12.00 15.74 6.38
C GLY A 184 12.36 14.28 6.60
N PHE A 185 13.33 14.01 7.46
CA PHE A 185 13.75 12.65 7.79
C PHE A 185 13.82 12.48 9.30
N ALA A 186 13.09 11.50 9.82
CA ALA A 186 13.21 11.06 11.21
C ALA A 186 14.34 10.03 11.29
N ASP A 187 15.47 10.43 11.85
CA ASP A 187 16.59 9.53 12.08
C ASP A 187 16.50 8.88 13.46
N ALA A 188 16.67 7.56 13.50
CA ALA A 188 16.74 6.77 14.71
C ALA A 188 17.56 5.50 14.47
N PRO A 189 18.38 5.05 15.44
CA PRO A 189 19.04 3.75 15.36
C PRO A 189 18.03 2.62 15.17
N VAL A 190 18.36 1.61 14.35
CA VAL A 190 17.48 0.46 14.05
C VAL A 190 16.95 -0.21 15.32
N ASP A 191 17.82 -0.37 16.33
CA ASP A 191 17.46 -1.02 17.59
C ASP A 191 16.46 -0.18 18.41
N GLU A 192 16.61 1.14 18.44
CA GLU A 192 15.65 2.04 19.09
C GLU A 192 14.31 2.07 18.36
N ALA A 193 14.34 2.11 17.02
CA ALA A 193 13.15 2.09 16.18
C ALA A 193 12.36 0.78 16.39
N ARG A 194 13.05 -0.36 16.40
CA ARG A 194 12.47 -1.68 16.71
C ARG A 194 11.90 -1.76 18.12
N GLU A 195 12.59 -1.23 19.11
CA GLU A 195 12.07 -1.23 20.48
C GLU A 195 10.79 -0.41 20.58
N ARG A 196 10.74 0.77 19.94
CA ARG A 196 9.54 1.62 19.92
C ARG A 196 8.36 0.95 19.21
N THR A 197 8.58 0.28 18.08
CA THR A 197 7.51 -0.45 17.39
C THR A 197 7.00 -1.61 18.23
N LEU A 198 7.88 -2.35 18.93
CA LEU A 198 7.47 -3.38 19.89
C LEU A 198 6.71 -2.81 21.09
N GLN A 199 7.09 -1.65 21.62
CA GLN A 199 6.34 -1.00 22.71
C GLN A 199 4.96 -0.54 22.25
N GLN A 200 4.84 0.02 21.04
CA GLN A 200 3.57 0.40 20.43
C GLN A 200 2.68 -0.81 20.19
N HIS A 201 3.25 -1.90 19.64
CA HIS A 201 2.56 -3.18 19.45
C HIS A 201 1.99 -3.70 20.78
N ARG A 202 2.83 -3.80 21.82
CA ARG A 202 2.40 -4.26 23.15
C ARG A 202 1.22 -3.45 23.69
N ARG A 203 1.30 -2.12 23.63
CA ARG A 203 0.25 -1.23 24.12
C ARG A 203 -1.05 -1.43 23.33
N GLY A 204 -0.98 -1.51 22.01
CA GLY A 204 -2.13 -1.76 21.16
C GLY A 204 -2.80 -3.12 21.46
N GLU A 205 -2.01 -4.16 21.69
CA GLU A 205 -2.51 -5.48 22.05
C GLU A 205 -3.12 -5.55 23.45
N GLU A 206 -2.50 -4.86 24.43
CA GLU A 206 -3.07 -4.73 25.77
C GLU A 206 -4.41 -3.97 25.70
N ASP A 207 -4.50 -2.90 24.91
CA ASP A 207 -5.77 -2.20 24.69
C ASP A 207 -6.82 -3.10 24.05
N TYR A 208 -6.46 -3.84 23.00
CA TYR A 208 -7.38 -4.76 22.32
C TYR A 208 -7.93 -5.84 23.25
N ARG A 209 -7.08 -6.45 24.07
CA ARG A 209 -7.48 -7.45 25.08
C ARG A 209 -8.33 -6.85 26.19
N ASN A 210 -8.20 -5.55 26.43
CA ASN A 210 -9.09 -4.76 27.27
C ASN A 210 -10.34 -4.24 26.53
N ARG A 211 -10.62 -4.73 25.32
CA ARG A 211 -11.74 -4.33 24.45
C ARG A 211 -11.69 -2.86 24.02
N ARG A 212 -10.48 -2.34 23.79
CA ARG A 212 -10.23 -0.98 23.30
C ARG A 212 -9.37 -1.06 22.04
N GLY A 213 -9.74 -0.35 20.99
CA GLY A 213 -8.96 -0.37 19.74
C GLY A 213 -8.97 -1.73 19.03
N LEU A 214 -8.02 -1.92 18.10
CA LEU A 214 -8.01 -3.00 17.12
C LEU A 214 -6.73 -3.86 17.18
N GLY A 215 -5.90 -3.65 18.19
CA GLY A 215 -4.60 -4.30 18.36
C GLY A 215 -3.44 -3.36 18.06
N GLY A 216 -2.23 -3.90 18.16
CA GLY A 216 -1.01 -3.24 17.73
C GLY A 216 -0.55 -3.77 16.38
N ARG A 217 0.03 -2.93 15.53
CA ARG A 217 0.71 -3.44 14.32
C ARG A 217 2.00 -4.13 14.72
N TYR A 218 2.16 -5.38 14.30
CA TYR A 218 3.41 -6.10 14.41
C TYR A 218 4.23 -5.94 13.12
N ILE A 219 5.51 -5.60 13.25
CA ILE A 219 6.44 -5.52 12.12
C ILE A 219 7.46 -6.64 12.27
N PRO A 220 7.57 -7.56 11.29
CA PRO A 220 8.52 -8.67 11.35
C PRO A 220 9.95 -8.20 11.62
N ALA A 221 10.68 -8.95 12.45
CA ALA A 221 12.03 -8.56 12.86
C ALA A 221 12.99 -8.40 11.68
N SER A 222 12.84 -9.26 10.66
CA SER A 222 13.61 -9.23 9.42
C SER A 222 13.51 -7.90 8.67
N VAL A 223 12.37 -7.21 8.74
CA VAL A 223 12.18 -5.89 8.08
C VAL A 223 13.09 -4.84 8.71
N HIS A 224 13.13 -4.75 10.04
CA HIS A 224 14.03 -3.83 10.74
C HIS A 224 15.51 -4.20 10.51
N GLU A 225 15.84 -5.48 10.57
CA GLU A 225 17.22 -5.96 10.34
C GLU A 225 17.70 -5.63 8.93
N SER A 226 16.82 -5.67 7.94
CA SER A 226 17.12 -5.31 6.55
C SER A 226 17.48 -3.83 6.34
N CYS A 227 17.20 -2.97 7.32
CA CYS A 227 17.46 -1.53 7.31
C CYS A 227 18.79 -1.16 7.98
N ARG A 228 19.60 -2.13 8.44
CA ARG A 228 20.90 -1.83 9.03
C ARG A 228 21.89 -1.32 7.99
N PRO A 229 22.84 -0.42 8.36
CA PRO A 229 23.81 0.15 7.40
C PRO A 229 24.72 -0.88 6.71
N ASP A 230 25.00 -2.00 7.38
CA ASP A 230 25.81 -3.10 6.88
C ASP A 230 25.01 -4.16 6.10
N ALA A 231 23.69 -3.99 6.00
CA ALA A 231 22.86 -4.85 5.17
C ALA A 231 23.33 -4.75 3.71
N PRO A 232 23.30 -5.86 2.94
CA PRO A 232 23.67 -5.84 1.54
C PRO A 232 22.88 -4.76 0.79
N ALA A 233 23.59 -3.93 0.03
CA ALA A 233 22.95 -2.92 -0.80
C ALA A 233 21.93 -3.59 -1.72
N GLU A 234 20.75 -2.97 -1.83
CA GLU A 234 19.71 -3.44 -2.73
C GLU A 234 20.22 -3.46 -4.17
N CYS A 235 20.23 -4.63 -4.80
CA CYS A 235 20.43 -4.75 -6.24
C CYS A 235 19.05 -4.77 -6.90
N TRP A 236 18.45 -3.59 -7.06
CA TRP A 236 17.17 -3.46 -7.75
C TRP A 236 17.41 -3.20 -9.23
N ALA A 237 16.85 -4.08 -10.06
CA ALA A 237 16.60 -3.79 -11.46
C ALA A 237 15.08 -3.65 -11.63
N PRO A 238 14.56 -2.52 -12.11
CA PRO A 238 13.13 -2.41 -12.41
C PRO A 238 12.73 -3.52 -13.37
N ARG A 239 11.54 -4.09 -13.13
CA ARG A 239 11.01 -5.12 -14.04
C ARG A 239 10.85 -4.48 -15.42
N PRO A 240 11.28 -5.16 -16.51
CA PRO A 240 11.06 -4.62 -17.83
C PRO A 240 9.55 -4.47 -18.05
N PRO A 241 9.09 -3.32 -18.56
CA PRO A 241 7.66 -3.10 -18.76
C PRO A 241 7.09 -4.11 -19.74
N ALA A 242 5.84 -4.51 -19.56
CA ALA A 242 5.18 -5.36 -20.54
C ALA A 242 5.18 -4.66 -21.92
N PRO A 243 5.37 -5.38 -23.04
CA PRO A 243 5.32 -4.81 -24.37
C PRO A 243 4.00 -4.08 -24.67
N GLY A 244 4.06 -3.02 -25.48
CA GLY A 244 2.90 -2.19 -25.85
C GLY A 244 2.77 -0.92 -25.01
N ALA A 245 1.77 -0.08 -25.34
CA ALA A 245 1.52 1.15 -24.60
C ALA A 245 1.06 0.84 -23.17
N HIS A 246 1.61 1.54 -22.17
CA HIS A 246 1.18 1.41 -20.78
C HIS A 246 -0.32 1.69 -20.63
N VAL A 247 -1.00 0.94 -19.76
CA VAL A 247 -2.44 1.11 -19.53
C VAL A 247 -2.80 2.53 -19.12
N ARG A 248 -1.97 3.19 -18.31
CA ARG A 248 -2.10 4.62 -18.02
C ARG A 248 -2.22 5.49 -19.29
N GLY A 249 -1.37 5.23 -20.29
CA GLY A 249 -1.41 5.93 -21.59
C GLY A 249 -2.64 5.56 -22.43
N LEU A 250 -3.04 4.30 -22.42
CA LEU A 250 -4.24 3.82 -23.11
C LEU A 250 -5.52 4.45 -22.52
N VAL A 251 -5.63 4.48 -21.19
CA VAL A 251 -6.71 5.16 -20.46
C VAL A 251 -6.77 6.63 -20.81
N ARG A 252 -5.62 7.32 -20.86
CA ARG A 252 -5.57 8.73 -21.28
C ARG A 252 -6.05 8.94 -22.72
N MET A 253 -5.69 8.05 -23.64
CA MET A 253 -6.20 8.13 -25.02
C MET A 253 -7.71 7.89 -25.09
N TYR A 254 -8.23 6.99 -24.25
CA TYR A 254 -9.67 6.75 -24.11
C TYR A 254 -10.39 7.98 -23.56
N GLU A 255 -9.87 8.59 -22.49
CA GLU A 255 -10.37 9.83 -21.90
C GLU A 255 -10.45 10.98 -22.92
N LEU A 256 -9.43 11.10 -23.78
CA LEU A 256 -9.37 12.10 -24.85
C LEU A 256 -10.26 11.76 -26.06
N GLY A 257 -10.99 10.64 -26.05
CA GLY A 257 -11.84 10.18 -27.16
C GLY A 257 -11.07 9.70 -28.40
N THR A 258 -9.75 9.52 -28.28
CA THR A 258 -8.87 9.08 -29.38
C THR A 258 -8.73 7.56 -29.48
N LEU A 259 -9.21 6.83 -28.46
CA LEU A 259 -9.24 5.37 -28.42
C LEU A 259 -10.65 4.93 -28.00
N PRO A 260 -11.38 4.13 -28.80
CA PRO A 260 -12.66 3.59 -28.35
C PRO A 260 -12.44 2.52 -27.27
N PHE A 261 -13.44 2.33 -26.40
CA PHE A 261 -13.36 1.39 -25.28
C PHE A 261 -12.99 -0.04 -25.70
N GLU A 262 -13.52 -0.55 -26.81
CA GLU A 262 -13.20 -1.88 -27.32
C GLU A 262 -11.71 -2.06 -27.67
N HIS A 263 -11.06 -0.99 -28.15
CA HIS A 263 -9.62 -1.02 -28.41
C HIS A 263 -8.79 -0.95 -27.12
N LEU A 264 -9.28 -0.25 -26.09
CA LEU A 264 -8.67 -0.30 -24.75
C LEU A 264 -8.71 -1.73 -24.20
N VAL A 265 -9.87 -2.39 -24.25
CA VAL A 265 -10.02 -3.79 -23.83
C VAL A 265 -9.06 -4.72 -24.59
N SER A 266 -9.01 -4.60 -25.92
CA SER A 266 -8.10 -5.40 -26.76
C SER A 266 -6.62 -5.20 -26.38
N ALA A 267 -6.20 -3.95 -26.14
CA ALA A 267 -4.83 -3.62 -25.78
C ALA A 267 -4.44 -4.17 -24.39
N VAL A 268 -5.32 -4.03 -23.39
CA VAL A 268 -5.13 -4.60 -22.05
C VAL A 268 -4.99 -6.13 -22.13
N ARG A 269 -5.86 -6.80 -22.90
CA ARG A 269 -5.77 -8.26 -23.12
C ARG A 269 -4.46 -8.66 -23.81
N GLY A 270 -3.98 -7.86 -24.76
CA GLY A 270 -2.70 -8.07 -25.43
C GLY A 270 -1.53 -8.03 -24.44
N ARG A 271 -1.51 -7.04 -23.53
CA ARG A 271 -0.51 -6.93 -22.46
C ARG A 271 -0.59 -8.09 -21.48
N TRP A 272 -1.81 -8.47 -21.06
CA TRP A 272 -2.05 -9.66 -20.23
C TRP A 272 -1.45 -10.93 -20.87
N HIS A 273 -1.67 -11.15 -22.18
CA HIS A 273 -1.07 -12.28 -22.89
C HIS A 273 0.46 -12.23 -22.97
N ALA A 274 1.04 -11.04 -23.15
CA ALA A 274 2.49 -10.88 -23.21
C ALA A 274 3.18 -11.29 -21.89
N ARG A 275 2.45 -11.27 -20.77
CA ARG A 275 2.94 -11.65 -19.44
C ARG A 275 2.68 -13.10 -19.04
N ARG A 276 2.28 -13.98 -19.98
CA ARG A 276 1.97 -15.39 -19.67
C ARG A 276 3.07 -16.18 -18.93
N ASN A 277 4.32 -15.74 -19.04
CA ASN A 277 5.48 -16.37 -18.39
C ASN A 277 5.93 -15.68 -17.08
N VAL A 278 5.19 -14.68 -16.61
CA VAL A 278 5.49 -13.97 -15.37
C VAL A 278 4.84 -14.73 -14.22
N GLY A 279 5.64 -15.31 -13.33
CA GLY A 279 5.15 -15.93 -12.10
C GLY A 279 4.81 -14.90 -11.02
N PRO A 280 4.09 -15.30 -9.96
CA PRO A 280 3.99 -14.49 -8.75
C PRO A 280 5.37 -14.32 -8.13
N ASP A 281 5.69 -13.11 -7.66
CA ASP A 281 6.93 -12.87 -6.94
C ASP A 281 6.78 -13.42 -5.53
N ALA A 282 7.37 -14.60 -5.29
CA ALA A 282 7.52 -15.12 -3.94
C ALA A 282 8.52 -14.20 -3.21
N ALA A 283 8.00 -13.38 -2.31
CA ALA A 283 8.75 -12.41 -1.53
C ALA A 283 8.68 -12.81 -0.04
N ASP A 284 9.79 -12.68 0.67
CA ASP A 284 9.79 -12.64 2.13
C ASP A 284 9.23 -11.29 2.61
N TRP A 285 9.14 -11.09 3.93
CA TRP A 285 8.64 -9.82 4.47
C TRP A 285 9.51 -8.62 4.10
N VAL A 286 10.81 -8.82 3.88
CA VAL A 286 11.72 -7.74 3.49
C VAL A 286 11.37 -7.21 2.10
N GLU A 287 11.21 -8.09 1.10
CA GLU A 287 10.86 -7.65 -0.26
C GLU A 287 9.42 -7.12 -0.33
N VAL A 288 8.48 -7.66 0.46
CA VAL A 288 7.12 -7.10 0.58
C VAL A 288 7.18 -5.63 1.01
N TYR A 289 7.88 -5.32 2.09
CA TYR A 289 7.97 -3.94 2.60
C TYR A 289 8.78 -3.01 1.69
N ARG A 290 9.77 -3.53 0.95
CA ARG A 290 10.57 -2.72 0.00
C ARG A 290 9.79 -2.38 -1.26
N ARG A 291 9.10 -3.35 -1.87
CA ARG A 291 8.45 -3.13 -3.17
C ARG A 291 7.25 -2.21 -3.11
N CYS A 292 6.63 -2.10 -1.95
CA CYS A 292 5.50 -1.22 -1.72
C CYS A 292 5.84 0.28 -1.74
N GLU A 293 7.12 0.64 -1.52
CA GLU A 293 7.58 2.04 -1.62
C GLU A 293 7.65 2.58 -3.06
N ALA A 294 7.27 1.78 -4.06
CA ALA A 294 7.16 2.21 -5.45
C ALA A 294 5.72 2.11 -5.93
N VAL A 295 5.30 3.07 -6.76
CA VAL A 295 4.07 2.95 -7.54
C VAL A 295 4.19 1.71 -8.43
N PRO A 296 3.17 0.84 -8.49
CA PRO A 296 3.19 -0.35 -9.35
C PRO A 296 2.94 0.05 -10.82
N GLU A 297 3.88 0.80 -11.43
CA GLU A 297 3.76 1.39 -12.77
C GLU A 297 3.46 0.37 -13.89
N ASP A 298 3.95 -0.88 -13.73
CA ASP A 298 3.71 -1.99 -14.66
C ASP A 298 2.56 -2.91 -14.22
N ASP A 299 1.77 -2.53 -13.21
CA ASP A 299 0.51 -3.18 -12.86
C ASP A 299 -0.66 -2.54 -13.63
N ASP A 300 -1.10 -3.23 -14.67
CA ASP A 300 -2.21 -2.77 -15.51
C ASP A 300 -3.54 -2.71 -14.76
N LEU A 301 -3.76 -3.60 -13.79
CA LEU A 301 -5.00 -3.66 -13.01
C LEU A 301 -5.06 -2.51 -12.00
N PHE A 302 -3.93 -2.14 -11.42
CA PHE A 302 -3.80 -0.92 -10.65
C PHE A 302 -4.26 0.31 -11.47
N TRP A 303 -3.78 0.46 -12.70
CA TRP A 303 -4.15 1.61 -13.53
C TRP A 303 -5.61 1.59 -14.00
N ILE A 304 -6.24 0.42 -14.11
CA ILE A 304 -7.68 0.31 -14.34
C ILE A 304 -8.44 0.81 -13.10
N SER A 305 -8.04 0.39 -11.90
CA SER A 305 -8.64 0.87 -10.65
C SER A 305 -8.48 2.39 -10.50
N VAL A 306 -7.29 2.95 -10.81
CA VAL A 306 -7.07 4.40 -10.82
C VAL A 306 -7.99 5.12 -11.81
N ALA A 307 -8.21 4.54 -12.99
CA ALA A 307 -9.11 5.10 -14.00
C ALA A 307 -10.59 5.05 -13.56
N GLU A 308 -10.97 4.03 -12.79
CA GLU A 308 -12.29 3.92 -12.18
C GLU A 308 -12.48 4.99 -11.09
N ASP A 309 -11.52 5.11 -10.16
CA ASP A 309 -11.52 6.13 -9.10
C ASP A 309 -11.51 7.56 -9.69
N ALA A 310 -11.02 7.71 -10.92
CA ALA A 310 -11.02 8.95 -11.67
C ALA A 310 -12.37 9.32 -12.31
N GLY A 311 -13.30 8.37 -12.40
CA GLY A 311 -14.49 8.49 -13.23
C GLY A 311 -14.20 8.44 -14.74
N THR A 312 -12.95 8.17 -15.14
CA THR A 312 -12.59 7.97 -16.55
C THR A 312 -13.23 6.68 -17.06
N LEU A 313 -13.17 5.61 -16.28
CA LEU A 313 -13.92 4.38 -16.53
C LEU A 313 -15.10 4.30 -15.56
N SER A 314 -16.27 3.93 -16.07
CA SER A 314 -17.39 3.55 -15.19
C SER A 314 -17.12 2.20 -14.52
N ALA A 315 -17.78 1.95 -13.38
CA ALA A 315 -17.71 0.66 -12.69
C ALA A 315 -18.06 -0.53 -13.62
N GLU A 316 -19.03 -0.36 -14.53
CA GLU A 316 -19.40 -1.39 -15.51
C GLU A 316 -18.27 -1.66 -16.52
N GLN A 317 -17.55 -0.62 -16.95
CA GLN A 317 -16.42 -0.76 -17.87
C GLN A 317 -15.22 -1.42 -17.20
N SER A 318 -14.91 -1.03 -15.96
CA SER A 318 -13.90 -1.72 -15.17
C SER A 318 -14.28 -3.18 -14.95
N GLU A 319 -15.52 -3.48 -14.59
CA GLU A 319 -16.02 -4.86 -14.45
C GLU A 319 -15.80 -5.67 -15.73
N LYS A 320 -16.12 -5.10 -16.90
CA LYS A 320 -15.88 -5.76 -18.20
C LYS A 320 -14.40 -6.07 -18.42
N LEU A 321 -13.49 -5.17 -18.05
CA LEU A 321 -12.05 -5.40 -18.14
C LEU A 321 -11.59 -6.52 -17.19
N PHE A 322 -11.97 -6.46 -15.92
CA PHE A 322 -11.61 -7.50 -14.93
C PHE A 322 -12.19 -8.88 -15.32
N SER A 323 -13.48 -8.94 -15.68
CA SER A 323 -14.14 -10.18 -16.13
C SER A 323 -13.49 -10.78 -17.39
N ALA A 324 -13.06 -9.93 -18.33
CA ALA A 324 -12.37 -10.40 -19.54
C ALA A 324 -11.04 -11.07 -19.19
N LEU A 325 -10.30 -10.53 -18.21
CA LEU A 325 -9.03 -11.09 -17.76
C LEU A 325 -9.22 -12.36 -16.91
N GLU A 326 -10.26 -12.41 -16.07
CA GLU A 326 -10.64 -13.61 -15.31
C GLU A 326 -10.98 -14.80 -16.22
N THR A 327 -11.71 -14.56 -17.29
CA THR A 327 -12.05 -15.60 -18.27
C THR A 327 -10.78 -16.19 -18.89
N MET A 328 -9.83 -15.32 -19.26
CA MET A 328 -8.55 -15.72 -19.87
C MET A 328 -7.59 -16.39 -18.90
N ALA A 329 -7.77 -16.18 -17.60
CA ALA A 329 -7.02 -16.83 -16.54
C ALA A 329 -7.49 -18.28 -16.29
N GLY A 330 -8.80 -18.53 -16.45
CA GLY A 330 -9.38 -19.87 -16.33
C GLY A 330 -9.05 -20.79 -17.51
N GLU A 331 -8.75 -20.22 -18.68
CA GLU A 331 -8.28 -20.92 -19.87
C GLU A 331 -6.82 -21.37 -19.68
N ARG A 332 -6.62 -22.52 -19.01
CA ARG A 332 -5.33 -23.23 -19.05
C ARG A 332 -5.03 -23.59 -20.51
N VAL A 333 -3.95 -23.03 -21.05
CA VAL A 333 -3.34 -23.49 -22.31
C VAL A 333 -2.58 -24.78 -22.06
#